data_AF-A0A5D2KHC6-F1
#
_entry.id   AF-A0A5D2KHC6-F1
#
_cell.length_a   1.000
_cell.length_b   1.000
_cell.length_c   1.000
_cell.angle_alpha   90.00
_cell.angle_beta   90.00
_cell.angle_gamma   90.00
#
_symmetry.space_group_name_H-M   'P 1'
#
loop_
_entity.id
_entity.type
_entity.pdbx_description
1 polymer ?
#
loop_
_entity_poly.entity_id
_entity_poly.type
_entity_poly.pdbx_seq_one_letter_code
_entity_poly.pdbx_strand_id
1 'polypeptide(L)'
;MAPEVMQQLHGYDFKADIWSLGITALELAHGHAPFSKHPPMKVLLMTLQNAPPGLDYERDKRFSKSFKEMVATCLVKDPKKRPASEKLLKHHFFKHARSYDYLVHTILDGLSPLGERLLKASCLPFLFIYFICYLFKMGD
;
A
#
# COMPACT_ATOMS: atom_id res chain seq x y z
N MET A 1 6.37 -4.89 7.68
CA MET A 1 7.84 -4.81 7.53
C MET A 1 8.28 -5.73 6.40
N ALA A 2 9.39 -5.41 5.75
CA ALA A 2 9.96 -6.23 4.69
C ALA A 2 10.60 -7.52 5.26
N PRO A 3 10.61 -8.64 4.52
CA PRO A 3 11.14 -9.92 5.00
C PRO A 3 12.60 -9.85 5.47
N GLU A 4 13.45 -9.07 4.80
CA GLU A 4 14.86 -8.92 5.14
C GLU A 4 15.08 -8.16 6.46
N VAL A 5 14.22 -7.18 6.76
CA VAL A 5 14.25 -6.45 8.04
C VAL A 5 13.88 -7.38 9.19
N MET A 6 12.91 -8.27 8.94
CA MET A 6 12.46 -9.27 9.92
C MET A 6 13.52 -10.34 10.22
N GLN A 7 14.40 -10.64 9.26
CA GLN A 7 15.44 -11.66 9.44
C GLN A 7 16.64 -11.15 10.25
N GLN A 8 16.88 -9.84 10.33
CA GLN A 8 18.00 -9.21 11.07
C GLN A 8 19.41 -9.72 10.70
N LEU A 9 19.55 -10.54 9.65
CA LEU A 9 20.81 -11.18 9.25
C LEU A 9 21.75 -10.23 8.49
N HIS A 10 21.19 -9.27 7.76
CA HIS A 10 21.92 -8.27 7.01
C HIS A 10 21.26 -6.91 7.25
N GLY A 11 22.06 -5.83 7.23
CA GLY A 11 21.50 -4.47 7.26
C GLY A 11 20.45 -4.29 6.15
N TYR A 12 19.43 -3.48 6.42
CA TYR A 12 18.41 -3.15 5.43
C TYR A 12 18.84 -1.93 4.60
N ASP A 13 18.28 -1.85 3.40
CA ASP A 13 18.51 -0.77 2.44
C ASP A 13 17.18 -0.08 2.13
N PHE A 14 17.19 1.00 1.33
CA PHE A 14 15.99 1.72 0.88
C PHE A 14 14.98 0.82 0.12
N LYS A 15 15.39 -0.39 -0.30
CA LYS A 15 14.48 -1.40 -0.87
C LYS A 15 13.43 -1.91 0.12
N ALA A 16 13.66 -1.78 1.43
CA ALA A 16 12.66 -2.07 2.45
C ALA A 16 11.47 -1.10 2.35
N ASP A 17 11.71 0.16 1.98
CA ASP A 17 10.65 1.16 1.80
C ASP A 17 9.78 0.86 0.58
N ILE A 18 10.36 0.31 -0.49
CA ILE A 18 9.61 -0.16 -1.67
C ILE A 18 8.64 -1.28 -1.30
N TRP A 19 9.05 -2.19 -0.41
CA TRP A 19 8.14 -3.21 0.11
C TRP A 19 7.02 -2.58 0.94
N SER A 20 7.36 -1.67 1.85
CA SER A 20 6.38 -0.97 2.69
C SER A 20 5.36 -0.20 1.84
N LEU A 21 5.78 0.44 0.75
CA LEU A 21 4.90 1.08 -0.21
C LEU A 21 3.90 0.10 -0.84
N GLY A 22 4.35 -1.11 -1.23
CA GLY A 22 3.46 -2.15 -1.76
C GLY A 22 2.43 -2.63 -0.74
N ILE A 23 2.82 -2.75 0.53
CA ILE A 23 1.90 -3.10 1.63
C ILE A 23 0.89 -1.98 1.85
N THR A 24 1.33 -0.73 1.88
CA THR A 24 0.44 0.43 1.98
C THR A 24 -0.52 0.46 0.80
N ALA A 25 -0.06 0.24 -0.43
CA ALA A 25 -0.95 0.19 -1.59
C ALA A 25 -2.06 -0.89 -1.45
N LEU A 26 -1.72 -2.09 -0.97
CA LEU A 26 -2.72 -3.12 -0.67
C LEU A 26 -3.69 -2.68 0.43
N GLU A 27 -3.17 -2.08 1.49
CA GLU A 27 -4.00 -1.56 2.58
C GLU A 27 -5.02 -0.53 2.06
N LEU A 28 -4.55 0.45 1.29
CA LEU A 28 -5.38 1.48 0.68
C LEU A 28 -6.42 0.91 -0.30
N ALA A 29 -6.16 -0.25 -0.91
CA ALA A 29 -7.09 -0.93 -1.80
C ALA A 29 -8.13 -1.77 -1.05
N HIS A 30 -7.76 -2.38 0.09
CA HIS A 30 -8.60 -3.35 0.78
C HIS A 30 -9.29 -2.81 2.03
N GLY A 31 -8.90 -1.65 2.57
CA GLY A 31 -9.45 -1.18 3.84
C GLY A 31 -8.63 -1.60 5.06
N HIS A 32 -7.63 -2.46 4.89
CA HIS A 32 -6.80 -2.98 5.97
C HIS A 32 -5.49 -3.57 5.42
N ALA A 33 -4.42 -3.54 6.22
CA ALA A 33 -3.19 -4.24 5.90
C ALA A 33 -3.41 -5.76 5.66
N PRO A 34 -2.59 -6.41 4.82
CA PRO A 34 -2.59 -7.85 4.67
C PRO A 34 -2.29 -8.51 6.03
N PHE A 35 -2.99 -9.60 6.32
CA PHE A 35 -2.83 -10.38 7.56
C PHE A 35 -3.17 -9.65 8.87
N SER A 36 -3.81 -8.49 8.82
CA SER A 36 -4.19 -7.68 10.00
C SER A 36 -5.02 -8.42 11.07
N LYS A 37 -5.70 -9.50 10.67
CA LYS A 37 -6.51 -10.36 11.57
C LYS A 37 -5.70 -11.39 12.34
N HIS A 38 -4.40 -11.51 12.08
CA HIS A 38 -3.55 -12.53 12.69
C HIS A 38 -2.64 -11.95 13.78
N PRO A 39 -2.30 -12.74 14.82
CA PRO A 39 -1.34 -12.32 15.84
C PRO A 39 0.04 -11.99 15.23
N PRO A 40 0.84 -11.09 15.84
CA PRO A 40 2.12 -10.62 15.28
C PRO A 40 3.09 -11.73 14.87
N MET A 41 3.21 -12.79 15.69
CA MET A 41 4.08 -13.94 15.39
C MET A 41 3.65 -14.70 14.14
N LYS A 42 2.34 -14.84 13.91
CA LYS A 42 1.81 -15.50 12.71
C LYS A 42 2.06 -14.64 11.47
N VAL A 43 1.85 -13.32 11.57
CA VAL A 43 2.14 -12.38 10.46
C VAL A 43 3.61 -12.42 10.06
N LEU A 44 4.51 -12.44 11.04
CA LEU A 44 5.96 -12.60 10.82
C LEU A 44 6.24 -13.88 10.02
N LEU A 45 5.75 -15.03 10.50
CA LEU A 45 5.98 -16.32 9.85
C LEU A 45 5.42 -16.36 8.42
N MET A 46 4.20 -15.87 8.22
CA MET A 46 3.56 -15.80 6.91
C MET A 46 4.35 -14.90 5.95
N THR A 47 4.89 -13.78 6.43
CA THR A 47 5.70 -12.87 5.61
C THR A 47 7.01 -13.51 5.17
N LEU A 48 7.65 -14.28 6.07
CA LEU A 48 8.92 -14.96 5.78
C LEU A 48 8.75 -16.21 4.91
N GLN A 49 7.70 -17.00 5.13
CA GLN A 49 7.56 -18.33 4.54
C GLN A 49 6.62 -18.37 3.33
N ASN A 50 5.48 -17.68 3.37
CA ASN A 50 4.46 -17.78 2.31
C ASN A 50 4.82 -16.94 1.08
N ALA A 51 4.09 -17.14 -0.02
CA ALA A 51 4.15 -16.22 -1.15
C ALA A 51 3.83 -14.76 -0.69
N PRO A 52 4.46 -13.74 -1.31
CA PRO A 52 4.15 -12.36 -0.99
C PRO A 52 2.65 -12.09 -1.21
N PRO A 53 2.02 -11.24 -0.38
CA PRO A 53 0.63 -10.87 -0.58
C PRO A 53 0.48 -10.11 -1.91
N GLY A 54 -0.68 -10.23 -2.54
CA GLY A 54 -0.95 -9.59 -3.82
C GLY A 54 -2.44 -9.47 -4.08
N LEU A 55 -2.78 -8.83 -5.19
CA LEU A 55 -4.15 -8.71 -5.67
C LEU A 55 -4.48 -9.88 -6.59
N ASP A 56 -5.64 -10.47 -6.39
CA ASP A 56 -6.10 -11.58 -7.21
C ASP A 56 -6.80 -11.05 -8.47
N TYR A 57 -6.52 -11.64 -9.63
CA TYR A 57 -7.09 -11.16 -10.89
C TYR A 57 -8.60 -11.35 -10.96
N GLU A 58 -9.12 -12.43 -10.37
CA GLU A 58 -10.53 -12.79 -10.39
C GLU A 58 -11.33 -12.12 -9.26
N ARG A 59 -10.76 -12.01 -8.06
CA ARG A 59 -11.45 -11.41 -6.91
C ARG A 59 -11.37 -9.89 -6.89
N ASP A 60 -10.27 -9.32 -7.37
CA ASP A 60 -10.02 -7.89 -7.33
C ASP A 60 -10.21 -7.22 -8.70
N LYS A 61 -11.24 -7.62 -9.46
CA LYS A 61 -11.56 -7.07 -10.80
C LYS A 61 -11.76 -5.55 -10.84
N ARG A 62 -12.10 -4.96 -9.69
CA ARG A 62 -12.30 -3.50 -9.54
C ARG A 62 -11.02 -2.67 -9.68
N PHE A 63 -9.84 -3.29 -9.62
CA PHE A 63 -8.57 -2.58 -9.76
C PHE A 63 -7.95 -2.80 -11.12
N SER A 64 -7.37 -1.73 -11.66
CA SER A 64 -6.70 -1.75 -12.95
C SER A 64 -5.53 -2.75 -12.95
N LYS A 65 -5.27 -3.35 -14.12
CA LYS A 65 -4.13 -4.25 -14.33
C LYS A 65 -2.81 -3.56 -13.96
N SER A 66 -2.66 -2.30 -14.33
CA SER A 66 -1.46 -1.51 -14.04
C SER A 66 -1.22 -1.33 -12.53
N PHE A 67 -2.28 -1.21 -11.73
CA PHE A 67 -2.13 -1.18 -10.27
C PHE A 67 -1.64 -2.52 -9.72
N LYS A 68 -2.24 -3.64 -10.17
CA LYS A 68 -1.82 -4.99 -9.75
C LYS A 68 -0.35 -5.26 -10.07
N GLU A 69 0.11 -4.85 -11.25
CA GLU A 69 1.50 -4.96 -11.68
C GLU A 69 2.45 -4.10 -10.84
N MET A 70 2.04 -2.87 -10.50
CA MET A 70 2.82 -1.98 -9.61
C MET A 70 3.03 -2.61 -8.23
N VAL A 71 1.96 -3.13 -7.63
CA VAL A 71 2.00 -3.81 -6.33
C VAL A 71 2.89 -5.07 -6.39
N ALA A 72 2.72 -5.89 -7.43
CA ALA A 72 3.53 -7.10 -7.62
C ALA A 72 5.04 -6.78 -7.77
N THR A 73 5.36 -5.66 -8.42
CA THR A 73 6.74 -5.18 -8.56
C THR A 73 7.36 -4.75 -7.23
N CYS A 74 6.55 -4.21 -6.32
CA CYS A 74 6.98 -3.81 -4.98
C CYS A 74 7.16 -5.00 -4.03
N LEU A 75 6.24 -5.98 -4.10
CA LEU A 75 6.13 -7.10 -3.16
C LEU A 75 6.93 -8.33 -3.63
N VAL A 76 8.23 -8.15 -3.81
CA VAL A 76 9.16 -9.23 -4.15
C VAL A 76 10.03 -9.55 -2.94
N LYS A 77 10.10 -10.81 -2.51
CA LYS A 77 10.90 -11.18 -1.32
C LYS A 77 12.37 -10.78 -1.45
N ASP A 78 12.97 -11.03 -2.62
CA ASP A 78 14.34 -10.65 -2.90
C ASP A 78 14.47 -9.12 -3.12
N PRO A 79 15.14 -8.38 -2.22
CA PRO A 79 15.28 -6.92 -2.34
C PRO A 79 16.11 -6.48 -3.56
N LYS A 80 16.97 -7.36 -4.11
CA LYS A 80 17.75 -7.04 -5.31
C LYS A 80 16.88 -6.96 -6.56
N LYS A 81 15.78 -7.73 -6.59
CA LYS A 81 14.81 -7.73 -7.70
C LYS A 81 13.81 -6.57 -7.64
N ARG A 82 13.67 -5.91 -6.48
CA ARG A 82 12.83 -4.71 -6.35
C ARG A 82 13.48 -3.54 -7.08
N PRO A 83 12.71 -2.70 -7.81
CA PRO A 83 13.24 -1.49 -8.41
C PRO A 83 13.61 -0.45 -7.35
N ALA A 84 14.46 0.52 -7.71
CA ALA A 84 14.58 1.76 -6.94
C ALA A 84 13.36 2.67 -7.16
N SER A 85 13.14 3.63 -6.25
CA SER A 85 12.02 4.58 -6.31
C SER A 85 11.95 5.32 -7.64
N GLU A 86 13.08 5.79 -8.16
CA GLU A 86 13.21 6.50 -9.45
C GLU A 86 12.70 5.67 -10.64
N LYS A 87 12.94 4.35 -10.62
CA LYS A 87 12.47 3.43 -11.65
C LYS A 87 10.98 3.11 -11.45
N LEU A 88 10.56 2.97 -10.19
CA LEU A 88 9.18 2.69 -9.84
C LEU A 88 8.24 3.86 -10.23
N LEU A 89 8.67 5.11 -10.05
CA LEU A 89 7.91 6.30 -10.45
C LEU A 89 7.63 6.38 -11.96
N LYS A 90 8.44 5.70 -12.78
CA LYS A 90 8.24 5.62 -14.24
C LYS A 90 7.21 4.55 -14.63
N HIS A 91 6.71 3.76 -13.67
CA HIS A 91 5.70 2.74 -13.91
C HIS A 91 4.42 3.35 -14.49
N HIS A 92 3.74 2.63 -15.39
CA HIS A 92 2.55 3.10 -16.08
C HIS A 92 1.44 3.59 -15.13
N PHE A 93 1.33 2.93 -13.97
CA PHE A 93 0.41 3.31 -12.90
C PHE A 93 0.55 4.79 -12.49
N PHE A 94 1.78 5.29 -12.30
CA PHE A 94 2.02 6.68 -11.86
C PHE A 94 1.86 7.72 -12.96
N LYS A 95 1.81 7.31 -14.25
CA LYS A 95 1.51 8.24 -15.35
C LYS A 95 0.09 8.80 -15.29
N HIS A 96 -0.79 8.15 -14.54
CA HIS A 96 -2.19 8.54 -14.36
C HIS A 96 -2.41 9.37 -13.07
N ALA A 97 -1.32 9.77 -12.39
CA ALA A 97 -1.41 10.60 -11.20
C ALA A 97 -2.09 11.95 -11.51
N ARG A 98 -3.05 12.34 -10.65
CA ARG A 98 -3.83 13.57 -10.79
C ARG A 98 -3.18 14.72 -10.02
N SER A 99 -3.55 15.95 -10.37
CA SER A 99 -3.02 17.15 -9.72
C SER A 99 -3.47 17.27 -8.26
N TYR A 100 -2.78 18.14 -7.52
CA TYR A 100 -3.16 18.51 -6.16
C TYR A 100 -4.62 18.96 -6.07
N ASP A 101 -5.10 19.78 -7.02
CA ASP A 101 -6.47 20.30 -7.00
C ASP A 101 -7.51 19.17 -7.09
N TYR A 102 -7.23 18.13 -7.89
CA TYR A 102 -8.10 16.97 -7.96
C TYR A 102 -8.19 16.25 -6.60
N LEU A 103 -7.07 16.16 -5.88
CA LEU A 103 -7.07 15.58 -4.53
C LEU A 103 -7.88 16.45 -3.58
N VAL A 104 -7.69 17.77 -3.57
CA VAL A 104 -8.45 18.68 -2.69
C VAL A 104 -9.95 18.52 -2.91
N HIS A 105 -10.40 18.56 -4.16
CA HIS A 105 -11.83 18.49 -4.47
C HIS A 105 -12.44 17.10 -4.29
N THR A 106 -11.72 16.03 -4.63
CA THR A 106 -12.27 14.66 -4.58
C THR A 106 -12.17 14.06 -3.18
N ILE A 107 -11.08 14.37 -2.49
CA ILE A 107 -10.75 13.78 -1.20
C ILE A 107 -11.17 14.75 -0.10
N LEU A 108 -10.59 15.94 -0.06
CA LEU A 108 -10.63 16.81 1.13
C LEU A 108 -11.91 17.64 1.27
N ASP A 109 -12.67 17.79 0.19
CA ASP A 109 -13.89 18.60 0.20
C ASP A 109 -14.92 18.07 1.20
N GLY A 110 -15.56 19.00 1.91
CA GLY A 110 -16.58 18.69 2.93
C GLY A 110 -16.05 18.13 4.25
N LEU A 111 -14.73 17.99 4.43
CA LEU A 111 -14.19 17.43 5.67
C LEU A 111 -13.54 18.48 6.58
N SER A 112 -13.83 18.36 7.88
CA SER A 112 -13.31 19.27 8.91
C SER A 112 -11.77 19.29 8.98
N PRO A 113 -11.14 20.32 9.55
CA PRO A 113 -9.69 20.37 9.70
C PRO A 113 -9.11 19.12 10.39
N LEU A 114 -7.89 18.73 10.01
CA LEU A 114 -7.23 17.52 10.51
C LEU A 114 -7.19 17.46 12.04
N GLY A 115 -6.93 18.59 12.71
CA GLY A 115 -6.90 18.67 14.18
C GLY A 115 -8.20 18.22 14.83
N GLU A 116 -9.36 18.62 14.30
CA GLU A 116 -10.67 18.20 14.82
C GLU A 116 -10.96 16.73 14.57
N ARG A 117 -10.49 16.20 13.42
CA ARG A 117 -10.62 14.76 13.13
C ARG A 117 -9.79 13.95 14.11
N LEU A 118 -8.56 14.36 14.39
CA LEU A 118 -7.66 13.65 15.31
C LEU A 118 -8.19 13.66 16.75
N LEU A 119 -8.80 14.77 17.18
CA LEU A 119 -9.45 14.86 18.49
C LEU A 119 -10.66 13.92 18.62
N LYS A 120 -11.42 13.71 17.53
CA LYS A 120 -12.52 12.73 17.46
C LYS A 120 -12.04 11.29 17.23
N ALA A 121 -10.88 11.10 16.62
CA ALA A 121 -10.34 9.82 16.17
C ALA A 121 -9.42 9.11 17.18
N SER A 122 -9.44 9.52 18.46
CA SER A 122 -8.78 8.79 19.56
C SER A 122 -9.27 7.33 19.71
N CYS A 123 -10.24 6.91 18.90
CA CYS A 123 -10.59 5.52 18.66
C CYS A 123 -10.80 5.23 17.15
N LEU A 124 -9.72 5.02 16.37
CA LEU A 124 -9.57 3.96 15.34
C LEU A 124 -8.57 4.34 14.20
N PRO A 125 -7.62 3.45 13.85
CA PRO A 125 -6.75 3.57 12.68
C PRO A 125 -7.43 3.32 11.31
N PHE A 126 -8.77 3.32 11.24
CA PHE A 126 -9.52 2.82 10.06
C PHE A 126 -9.97 3.91 9.07
N LEU A 127 -9.96 5.20 9.44
CA LEU A 127 -10.45 6.28 8.56
C LEU A 127 -9.48 6.69 7.46
N PHE A 128 -8.18 6.38 7.58
CA PHE A 128 -7.21 6.67 6.51
C PHE A 128 -7.42 5.78 5.27
N ILE A 129 -8.09 4.64 5.44
CA ILE A 129 -8.16 3.61 4.41
C ILE A 129 -9.43 3.75 3.55
N TYR A 130 -10.55 4.21 4.12
CA TYR A 130 -11.76 4.56 3.35
C TYR A 130 -11.51 5.67 2.32
N PHE A 131 -10.51 6.50 2.58
CA PHE A 131 -10.30 7.75 1.88
C PHE A 131 -9.42 7.62 0.63
N ILE A 132 -8.45 6.69 0.64
CA ILE A 132 -7.63 6.41 -0.54
C ILE A 132 -8.24 5.28 -1.41
N CYS A 133 -9.12 4.44 -0.84
CA CYS A 133 -9.95 3.50 -1.61
C CYS A 133 -10.77 4.22 -2.70
N TYR A 134 -11.23 5.46 -2.46
CA TYR A 134 -11.94 6.27 -3.47
C TYR A 134 -11.00 6.78 -4.57
N LEU A 135 -9.72 7.03 -4.25
CA LEU A 135 -8.73 7.50 -5.21
C LEU A 135 -8.30 6.44 -6.23
N PHE A 136 -8.33 5.17 -5.83
CA PHE A 136 -7.95 4.05 -6.69
C PHE A 136 -9.11 3.46 -7.50
N LYS A 137 -10.35 3.93 -7.28
CA LYS A 137 -11.56 3.40 -7.93
C LYS A 137 -12.06 4.23 -9.11
N MET A 138 -11.34 5.29 -9.47
CA MET A 138 -11.66 6.17 -10.60
C MET A 138 -10.42 6.32 -11.49
N GLY A 139 -10.25 5.35 -12.39
CA GLY A 139 -9.25 5.42 -13.44
C GLY A 139 -9.54 4.28 -14.40
N ASP A 140 -10.13 4.66 -15.54
CA ASP A 140 -10.68 3.80 -16.61
C ASP A 140 -9.87 2.53 -16.95
#